data_AF-A0A849D6I2-F1
#
_entry.id   AF-A0A849D6I2-F1
#
_cell.length_a   1.000
_cell.length_b   1.000
_cell.length_c   1.000
_cell.angle_alpha   90.00
_cell.angle_beta   90.00
_cell.angle_gamma   90.00
#
_symmetry.space_group_name_H-M   'P 1'
#
loop_
_entity.id
_entity.type
_entity.pdbx_description
1 polymer ?
#
loop_
_entity_poly.entity_id
_entity_poly.type
_entity_poly.pdbx_seq_one_letter_code
_entity_poly.pdbx_strand_id
1 'polypeptide(L)' 'MRTETIIEKENREIAKQYKELLRISYQTLSAEDKQLIRSAFDVAVDAHKNQRRKSGEAYIFHPIAVA' A
#
# COMPACT_ATOMS: atom_id res chain seq x y z
N MET A 1 -19.13 2.41 -13.92
CA MET A 1 -18.88 3.85 -13.69
C MET A 1 -17.40 4.18 -13.92
N ARG A 2 -17.02 5.45 -14.16
CA ARG A 2 -15.60 5.85 -14.34
C ARG A 2 -14.79 5.75 -13.03
N THR A 3 -15.44 5.95 -11.89
CA THR A 3 -14.82 5.94 -10.55
C THR A 3 -14.45 4.54 -10.06
N GLU A 4 -15.30 3.53 -10.31
CA GLU A 4 -15.04 2.12 -9.94
C GLU A 4 -13.75 1.62 -10.60
N THR A 5 -13.57 1.92 -11.90
CA THR A 5 -12.37 1.52 -12.64
C THR A 5 -11.08 2.20 -12.15
N ILE A 6 -11.19 3.37 -11.51
CA ILE A 6 -10.03 4.06 -10.92
C ILE A 6 -9.65 3.39 -9.60
N ILE A 7 -10.63 3.15 -8.72
CA ILE A 7 -10.40 2.48 -7.43
C ILE A 7 -9.83 1.08 -7.63
N GLU A 8 -10.32 0.33 -8.61
CA GLU A 8 -9.75 -0.99 -8.95
C GLU A 8 -8.29 -0.91 -9.39
N LYS A 9 -7.94 0.09 -10.20
CA LYS A 9 -6.55 0.32 -10.63
C LYS A 9 -5.67 0.73 -9.45
N GLU A 10 -6.16 1.61 -8.58
CA GLU A 10 -5.46 2.03 -7.36
C GLU A 10 -5.20 0.82 -6.45
N ASN A 11 -6.21 -0.01 -6.19
CA ASN A 11 -6.06 -1.22 -5.37
C ASN A 11 -5.04 -2.21 -5.95
N ARG A 12 -5.04 -2.38 -7.29
CA ARG A 12 -4.03 -3.21 -7.97
C ARG A 12 -2.63 -2.65 -7.80
N GLU A 13 -2.45 -1.34 -7.94
CA GLU A 13 -1.14 -0.71 -7.77
C GLU A 13 -0.68 -0.74 -6.32
N ILE A 14 -1.57 -0.51 -5.34
CA ILE A 14 -1.29 -0.64 -3.90
C ILE A 14 -0.75 -2.05 -3.58
N ALA A 15 -1.42 -3.09 -4.07
CA ALA A 15 -0.98 -4.47 -3.87
C ALA A 15 0.37 -4.77 -4.54
N LYS A 16 0.65 -4.16 -5.70
CA LYS A 16 1.93 -4.29 -6.40
C LYS A 16 3.06 -3.60 -5.63
N GLN A 17 2.86 -2.38 -5.15
CA GLN A 17 3.85 -1.63 -4.37
C GLN A 17 4.19 -2.33 -3.05
N TYR A 18 3.20 -2.94 -2.38
CA TYR A 18 3.44 -3.79 -1.21
C TYR A 18 4.35 -4.99 -1.51
N LYS A 19 4.13 -5.68 -2.64
CA LYS A 19 5.01 -6.80 -3.04
C LYS A 19 6.42 -6.32 -3.35
N GLU A 20 6.56 -5.15 -3.95
CA GLU A 20 7.85 -4.55 -4.25
C GLU A 20 8.60 -4.16 -2.97
N LEU A 21 7.93 -3.55 -1.99
CA LEU A 21 8.48 -3.25 -0.66
C LEU A 21 9.14 -4.48 -0.02
N LEU A 22 8.45 -5.62 -0.04
CA LEU A 22 8.98 -6.87 0.50
C LEU A 22 10.18 -7.43 -0.30
N ARG A 23 10.28 -7.09 -1.59
CA ARG A 23 11.31 -7.59 -2.51
C ARG A 23 12.59 -6.75 -2.42
N ILE A 24 12.48 -5.44 -2.24
CA ILE A 24 13.61 -4.51 -2.24
C ILE A 24 14.34 -4.44 -0.88
N SER A 25 13.79 -5.07 0.16
CA SER A 25 14.42 -5.13 1.46
C SER A 25 15.84 -5.72 1.36
N TYR A 26 16.84 -4.95 1.79
CA TYR A 26 18.22 -5.42 1.97
C TYR A 26 18.35 -6.46 3.09
N GLN A 27 17.32 -6.60 3.94
CA GLN A 27 17.25 -7.55 5.03
C GLN A 27 16.52 -8.83 4.60
N THR A 28 16.98 -9.97 5.10
CA THR A 28 16.22 -11.23 4.98
C THR A 28 15.07 -11.20 5.98
N LEU A 29 13.84 -11.20 5.47
CA LEU A 29 12.64 -11.17 6.30
C LEU A 29 12.22 -12.59 6.69
N SER A 30 12.07 -12.84 7.99
CA SER A 30 11.48 -14.07 8.53
C SER A 30 9.99 -14.19 8.19
N ALA A 31 9.37 -15.31 8.56
CA ALA A 31 7.92 -15.46 8.41
C ALA A 31 7.17 -14.50 9.35
N GLU A 32 7.65 -14.34 10.57
CA GLU A 32 7.09 -13.42 11.57
C GLU A 32 7.18 -11.96 11.10
N ASP A 33 8.32 -11.55 10.53
CA ASP A 33 8.50 -10.18 10.00
C ASP A 33 7.48 -9.89 8.88
N LYS A 34 7.30 -10.83 7.95
CA LYS A 34 6.34 -10.67 6.85
C LYS A 34 4.91 -10.54 7.37
N GLN A 35 4.56 -11.28 8.42
CA GLN A 35 3.24 -11.19 9.04
C GLN A 35 3.04 -9.85 9.74
N LEU A 36 4.06 -9.34 10.44
CA LEU A 36 4.01 -8.03 11.09
C LEU A 36 3.89 -6.91 10.05
N ILE A 37 4.71 -6.94 9.00
CA ILE A 37 4.69 -5.97 7.90
C ILE A 37 3.33 -6.00 7.19
N ARG A 38 2.76 -7.20 6.97
CA ARG A 38 1.41 -7.33 6.40
C ARG A 38 0.37 -6.64 7.27
N SER A 39 0.41 -6.87 8.58
CA SER A 39 -0.54 -6.28 9.51
C SER A 39 -0.42 -4.75 9.55
N ALA A 40 0.80 -4.22 9.57
CA ALA A 40 1.06 -2.77 9.52
C ALA A 40 0.56 -2.15 8.21
N PHE A 41 0.79 -2.85 7.08
CA PHE A 41 0.28 -2.44 5.78
C PHE A 41 -1.24 -2.38 5.74
N ASP A 42 -1.94 -3.40 6.23
CA ASP A 42 -3.41 -3.45 6.26
C ASP A 42 -3.98 -2.30 7.14
N VAL A 43 -3.35 -2.00 8.27
CA VAL A 43 -3.70 -0.85 9.12
C VAL A 43 -3.52 0.48 8.38
N ALA A 44 -2.41 0.67 7.66
CA ALA A 44 -2.18 1.89 6.89
C ALA A 44 -3.21 2.06 5.76
N VAL A 45 -3.52 0.98 5.03
CA VAL A 45 -4.54 1.00 3.97
C VAL A 45 -5.90 1.41 4.53
N ASP A 46 -6.30 0.85 5.66
CA ASP A 46 -7.59 1.19 6.29
C ASP A 46 -7.62 2.64 6.79
N ALA A 47 -6.55 3.08 7.47
CA ALA A 47 -6.45 4.44 8.01
C ALA A 47 -6.52 5.52 6.90
N HIS A 48 -6.02 5.21 5.71
CA HIS A 48 -5.95 6.14 4.58
C HIS A 48 -7.00 5.92 3.49
N LYS A 49 -7.95 4.98 3.66
CA LYS A 49 -8.91 4.58 2.60
C LYS A 49 -9.77 5.70 2.02
N ASN A 50 -10.08 6.71 2.84
CA ASN A 50 -10.89 7.88 2.45
C ASN A 50 -10.04 9.14 2.24
N GLN A 51 -8.72 9.04 2.41
CA GLN A 51 -7.83 10.19 2.32
C GLN A 51 -7.26 10.33 0.92
N ARG A 52 -7.30 11.56 0.40
CA ARG A 52 -6.78 11.91 -0.93
C ARG A 52 -5.74 13.03 -0.82
N ARG A 53 -4.75 13.02 -1.71
CA ARG A 53 -3.82 14.14 -1.90
C ARG A 53 -4.53 15.30 -2.61
N LYS A 54 -3.91 16.49 -2.64
CA LYS A 54 -4.38 17.62 -3.46
C LYS A 54 -4.49 17.28 -4.95
N SER A 55 -3.69 16.33 -5.44
CA SER A 55 -3.75 15.80 -6.81
C SER A 55 -4.97 14.90 -7.09
N GLY A 56 -5.68 14.45 -6.06
CA GLY A 56 -6.77 13.47 -6.16
C GLY A 56 -6.32 12.00 -6.00
N GLU A 57 -5.02 11.74 -5.95
CA GLU A 57 -4.47 10.39 -5.73
C GLU A 57 -4.74 9.87 -4.32
N ALA A 58 -4.87 8.56 -4.17
CA ALA A 58 -4.99 7.91 -2.87
C ALA A 58 -3.79 8.22 -1.98
N TYR A 59 -4.03 8.67 -0.74
CA TYR A 59 -2.95 9.11 0.13
C TYR A 59 -2.02 7.96 0.56
N ILE A 60 -2.53 6.73 0.59
CA ILE A 60 -1.81 5.51 0.94
C ILE A 60 -0.52 5.27 0.14
N PHE A 61 -0.42 5.79 -1.08
CA PHE A 61 0.83 5.74 -1.85
C PHE A 61 1.99 6.47 -1.15
N HIS A 62 1.70 7.44 -0.27
CA HIS A 62 2.73 8.13 0.50
C HIS A 62 3.38 7.24 1.57
N PRO A 63 2.64 6.69 2.56
CA PRO A 63 3.22 5.75 3.53
C PRO A 63 3.98 4.58 2.88
N ILE A 64 3.46 4.02 1.79
CA ILE A 64 4.11 2.89 1.11
C ILE A 64 5.47 3.29 0.52
N ALA A 65 5.59 4.49 -0.04
CA ALA A 65 6.83 4.96 -0.66
C ALA A 65 7.92 5.38 0.35
N VAL A 66 7.54 5.59 1.63
CA VAL A 66 8.47 5.97 2.71
C VAL A 66 9.03 4.75 3.44
N ALA A 67 8.29 3.63 3.44
CA ALA A 67 8.68 2.37 4.08
C ALA A 67 9.87 1.70 3.36
#